data_AF-A0A9N9JDG5-F1
#
_entry.id   AF-A0A9N9JDG5-F1
#
_cell.length_a   1.000
_cell.length_b   1.000
_cell.length_c   1.000
_cell.angle_alpha   90.00
_cell.angle_beta   90.00
_cell.angle_gamma   90.00
#
_symmetry.space_group_name_H-M   'P 1'
#
loop_
_entity.id
_entity.type
_entity.pdbx_description
1 polymer ?
#
loop_
_entity_poly.entity_id
_entity_poly.type
_entity_poly.pdbx_seq_one_letter_code
_entity_poly.pdbx_strand_id
1 'polypeptide(L)'
;IFKSFDGNGNGILSLSEIQAAVIKTYPEYKDNKPAIMRAYKAADTSKDGFVQLEEFGRLLDLLHYYNELYKLFQKLDVDHDRRITFEEFKKGHKLMGLKGRSDLDLEEEFRKMDGNDGGVVLFDE
;
A
#
# COMPACT_ATOMS: atom_id res chain seq x y z
N ILE A 1 7.41 21.29 -3.45
CA ILE A 1 6.86 20.09 -2.79
C ILE A 1 7.99 19.21 -2.24
N PHE A 2 9.00 18.81 -3.04
CA PHE A 2 10.16 18.08 -2.49
C PHE A 2 10.80 18.76 -1.26
N LYS A 3 11.12 20.05 -1.37
CA LYS A 3 11.68 20.85 -0.25
C LYS A 3 10.79 20.94 1.00
N SER A 4 9.48 20.70 0.89
CA SER A 4 8.62 20.67 2.09
C SER A 4 8.61 19.29 2.76
N PHE A 5 9.13 18.27 2.09
CA PHE A 5 9.38 16.94 2.63
C PHE A 5 10.80 16.85 3.21
N ASP A 6 11.79 17.46 2.54
CA ASP A 6 13.19 17.52 2.97
C ASP A 6 13.37 18.48 4.16
N GLY A 7 13.19 17.97 5.37
CA GLY A 7 13.19 18.78 6.59
C GLY A 7 14.58 19.24 7.04
N ASN A 8 15.62 18.46 6.71
CA ASN A 8 17.00 18.76 7.08
C ASN A 8 17.79 19.45 5.94
N GLY A 9 17.27 19.47 4.71
CA GLY A 9 17.84 20.16 3.56
C GLY A 9 19.02 19.44 2.90
N ASN A 10 19.17 18.12 3.10
CA ASN A 10 20.27 17.33 2.54
C ASN A 10 20.02 16.88 1.09
N GLY A 11 18.85 17.17 0.51
CA GLY A 11 18.52 16.85 -0.87
C GLY A 11 18.03 15.41 -1.09
N ILE A 12 17.84 14.63 -0.04
CA ILE A 12 17.32 13.25 -0.08
C ILE A 12 16.24 13.07 0.99
N LEU A 13 15.28 12.18 0.78
CA LEU A 13 14.22 11.97 1.75
C LEU A 13 14.38 10.62 2.46
N SER A 14 14.53 10.67 3.77
CA SER A 14 14.41 9.48 4.62
C SER A 14 12.95 9.06 4.78
N LEU A 15 12.71 7.80 5.15
CA LEU A 15 11.37 7.31 5.51
C LEU A 15 10.68 8.20 6.55
N SER A 16 11.42 8.66 7.57
CA SER A 16 10.89 9.51 8.64
C SER A 16 10.41 10.87 8.12
N GLU A 17 11.17 11.49 7.21
CA GLU A 17 10.80 12.75 6.56
C GLU A 17 9.56 12.58 5.68
N ILE A 18 9.50 11.50 4.91
CA ILE A 18 8.33 11.15 4.10
C ILE A 18 7.11 10.95 4.99
N GLN A 19 7.21 10.14 6.05
CA GLN A 19 6.09 9.90 6.97
C GLN A 19 5.59 11.20 7.60
N ALA A 20 6.49 12.03 8.14
CA ALA A 20 6.13 13.30 8.76
C ALA A 20 5.47 14.26 7.76
N ALA A 21 6.03 14.38 6.56
CA ALA A 21 5.52 15.27 5.53
C ALA A 21 4.18 14.78 4.94
N VAL A 22 4.01 13.47 4.76
CA VAL A 22 2.74 12.87 4.32
C VAL A 22 1.65 13.11 5.35
N ILE A 23 1.90 12.85 6.64
CA ILE A 23 0.91 13.09 7.71
C ILE A 23 0.51 14.57 7.77
N LYS A 24 1.47 15.48 7.55
CA LYS A 24 1.23 16.93 7.55
C LYS A 24 0.45 17.40 6.32
N THR A 25 0.74 16.84 5.15
CA THR A 25 0.19 17.29 3.86
C THR A 25 -1.12 16.60 3.51
N TYR A 26 -1.26 15.33 3.90
CA TYR A 26 -2.40 14.45 3.67
C TYR A 26 -2.83 13.81 4.99
N PRO A 27 -3.48 14.56 5.91
CA PRO A 27 -3.91 14.04 7.21
C PRO A 27 -4.80 12.79 7.11
N GLU A 28 -5.49 12.59 5.99
CA GLU A 28 -6.28 11.40 5.67
C GLU A 28 -5.45 10.11 5.54
N TYR A 29 -4.14 10.21 5.32
CA TYR A 29 -3.23 9.06 5.22
C TYR A 29 -2.53 8.72 6.54
N LYS A 30 -2.81 9.47 7.62
CA LYS A 30 -2.07 9.35 8.90
C LYS A 30 -2.11 7.93 9.51
N ASP A 31 -3.22 7.22 9.31
CA ASP A 31 -3.45 5.89 9.86
C ASP A 31 -3.01 4.78 8.88
N ASN A 32 -2.60 5.14 7.66
CA ASN A 32 -2.25 4.22 6.57
C ASN A 32 -0.72 4.02 6.48
N LYS A 33 -0.08 3.79 7.62
CA LYS A 33 1.38 3.56 7.69
C LYS A 33 1.87 2.44 6.75
N PRO A 34 1.16 1.30 6.59
CA PRO A 34 1.57 0.27 5.64
C PRO A 34 1.61 0.76 4.19
N ALA A 35 0.62 1.57 3.78
CA ALA A 35 0.57 2.17 2.45
C ALA A 35 1.76 3.10 2.18
N ILE A 36 2.09 3.96 3.15
CA ILE A 36 3.24 4.87 3.05
C ILE A 36 4.55 4.07 2.94
N MET A 37 4.71 3.02 3.73
CA MET A 37 5.88 2.14 3.68
C MET A 37 6.03 1.45 2.32
N ARG A 38 4.92 0.95 1.76
CA ARG A 38 4.90 0.33 0.43
C ARG A 38 5.27 1.32 -0.67
N ALA A 39 4.66 2.50 -0.64
CA ALA A 39 4.96 3.56 -1.58
C ALA A 39 6.43 3.97 -1.55
N TYR A 40 6.99 4.14 -0.34
CA TYR A 40 8.40 4.44 -0.14
C TYR A 40 9.31 3.35 -0.73
N LYS A 41 9.11 2.07 -0.36
CA LYS A 41 9.93 0.95 -0.84
C LYS A 41 9.86 0.78 -2.35
N ALA A 42 8.71 1.05 -2.96
CA ALA A 42 8.53 0.96 -4.41
C ALA A 42 9.02 2.20 -5.18
N ALA A 43 9.17 3.34 -4.47
CA ALA A 43 9.73 4.57 -5.03
C ALA A 43 11.26 4.57 -5.04
N ASP A 44 11.89 3.99 -4.01
CA ASP A 44 13.34 3.80 -3.90
C ASP A 44 13.83 2.73 -4.91
N THR A 45 13.97 3.17 -6.16
CA THR A 45 14.49 2.35 -7.27
C THR A 45 16.00 2.19 -7.20
N SER A 46 16.68 3.16 -6.59
CA SER A 46 18.11 3.14 -6.33
C SER A 46 18.51 2.08 -5.29
N LYS A 47 17.57 1.74 -4.40
CA LYS A 47 17.73 0.83 -3.26
C LYS A 47 18.77 1.29 -2.24
N ASP A 48 18.96 2.60 -2.12
CA ASP A 48 19.90 3.18 -1.16
C ASP A 48 19.25 3.51 0.20
N GLY A 49 17.94 3.31 0.34
CA GLY A 49 17.19 3.60 1.55
C GLY A 49 16.79 5.07 1.68
N PHE A 50 16.79 5.83 0.57
CA PHE A 50 16.32 7.19 0.49
C PHE A 50 15.50 7.40 -0.79
N VAL A 51 14.73 8.48 -0.83
CA VAL A 51 14.07 8.92 -2.07
C VAL A 51 14.76 10.17 -2.56
N GLN A 52 15.37 10.09 -3.75
CA GLN A 52 15.98 11.25 -4.39
C GLN A 52 14.94 12.06 -5.18
N LEU A 53 15.35 13.23 -5.70
CA LEU A 53 14.45 14.13 -6.44
C LEU A 53 13.85 13.45 -7.68
N GLU A 54 14.63 12.62 -8.35
CA GLU A 54 14.26 11.86 -9.54
C GLU A 54 13.20 10.79 -9.24
N GLU A 55 13.19 10.26 -8.02
CA GLU A 55 12.26 9.23 -7.55
C GLU A 55 11.00 9.84 -6.91
N PHE A 56 11.05 11.13 -6.55
CA PHE A 56 9.98 11.79 -5.82
C PHE A 56 8.65 11.83 -6.58
N GLY A 57 8.68 12.01 -7.90
CA GLY A 57 7.46 11.96 -8.72
C GLY A 57 6.75 10.60 -8.57
N ARG A 58 7.54 9.52 -8.63
CA ARG A 58 7.07 8.15 -8.44
C ARG A 58 6.51 7.95 -7.04
N LEU A 59 7.16 8.49 -6.02
CA LEU A 59 6.67 8.43 -4.64
C LEU A 59 5.25 9.02 -4.52
N LEU A 60 4.97 10.17 -5.13
CA LEU A 60 3.65 10.80 -5.05
C LEU A 60 2.56 9.94 -5.70
N ASP A 61 2.82 9.37 -6.88
CA ASP A 61 1.88 8.48 -7.56
C ASP A 61 1.63 7.21 -6.74
N LEU A 62 2.70 6.62 -6.21
CA LEU A 62 2.62 5.40 -5.39
C LEU A 62 1.92 5.66 -4.06
N LEU A 63 2.11 6.83 -3.44
CA LEU A 63 1.39 7.20 -2.22
C LEU A 63 -0.12 7.17 -2.47
N HIS A 64 -0.61 7.74 -3.58
CA HIS A 64 -2.03 7.68 -3.90
C HIS A 64 -2.48 6.23 -4.15
N TYR A 65 -1.77 5.51 -5.00
CA TYR A 65 -2.08 4.12 -5.36
C TYR A 65 -2.19 3.20 -4.13
N TYR A 66 -1.15 3.16 -3.29
CA TYR A 66 -1.12 2.28 -2.13
C TYR A 66 -2.12 2.70 -1.06
N ASN A 67 -2.46 3.99 -0.94
CA ASN A 67 -3.52 4.41 -0.02
C ASN A 67 -4.90 3.93 -0.47
N GLU A 68 -5.22 4.00 -1.77
CA GLU A 68 -6.49 3.45 -2.28
C GLU A 68 -6.52 1.92 -2.16
N LEU A 69 -5.40 1.26 -2.43
CA LEU A 69 -5.27 -0.18 -2.25
C LEU A 69 -5.46 -0.59 -0.77
N TYR A 70 -4.85 0.15 0.16
CA TYR A 70 -4.99 -0.13 1.59
C TYR A 70 -6.42 0.10 2.09
N LYS A 71 -7.12 1.12 1.57
CA LYS A 71 -8.55 1.32 1.87
C LYS A 71 -9.40 0.14 1.39
N LEU A 72 -9.07 -0.47 0.25
CA LEU A 72 -9.74 -1.67 -0.22
C LEU A 72 -9.41 -2.86 0.68
N PHE A 73 -8.13 -3.03 1.04
CA PHE A 73 -7.68 -4.06 1.98
C PHE A 73 -8.46 -4.01 3.30
N GLN A 74 -8.56 -2.83 3.92
CA GLN A 74 -9.30 -2.62 5.17
C GLN A 74 -10.82 -2.88 5.07
N LYS A 75 -11.40 -2.80 3.86
CA LYS A 75 -12.81 -3.16 3.65
C LYS A 75 -13.02 -4.67 3.54
N LEU A 76 -11.98 -5.41 3.17
CA LEU A 76 -12.00 -6.86 3.04
C LEU A 76 -11.67 -7.54 4.36
N ASP A 77 -10.69 -7.01 5.09
CA ASP A 77 -10.26 -7.43 6.44
C ASP A 77 -11.35 -7.06 7.48
N VAL A 78 -12.27 -8.00 7.72
CA VAL A 78 -13.48 -7.77 8.54
C VAL A 78 -13.17 -7.88 10.03
N ASP A 79 -12.26 -8.78 10.41
CA ASP A 79 -11.87 -8.97 11.81
C ASP A 79 -10.69 -8.07 12.24
N HIS A 80 -10.11 -7.33 11.31
CA HIS A 80 -9.04 -6.35 11.50
C HIS A 80 -7.73 -6.97 12.01
N ASP A 81 -7.45 -8.22 11.66
CA ASP A 81 -6.21 -8.91 12.00
C ASP A 81 -5.04 -8.58 11.06
N ARG A 82 -5.30 -7.76 10.02
CA ARG A 82 -4.39 -7.35 8.94
C ARG A 82 -4.05 -8.46 7.96
N ARG A 83 -4.92 -9.45 7.83
CA ARG A 83 -4.84 -10.55 6.87
C ARG A 83 -6.15 -10.61 6.12
N ILE A 84 -6.10 -11.09 4.89
CA ILE A 84 -7.31 -11.41 4.13
C ILE A 84 -7.34 -12.92 3.98
N THR A 85 -8.29 -13.55 4.65
CA THR A 85 -8.61 -14.95 4.42
C THR A 85 -9.39 -15.12 3.12
N PHE A 86 -9.41 -16.35 2.57
CA PHE A 86 -10.23 -16.63 1.39
C PHE A 86 -11.71 -16.33 1.63
N GLU A 87 -12.22 -16.58 2.85
CA GLU A 87 -13.61 -16.29 3.21
C GLU A 87 -13.92 -14.78 3.20
N GLU A 88 -13.00 -13.95 3.66
CA GLU A 88 -13.12 -12.49 3.61
C GLU A 88 -13.05 -11.96 2.18
N PHE A 89 -12.08 -12.45 1.40
CA PHE A 89 -11.98 -12.16 -0.03
C PHE A 89 -13.28 -12.54 -0.76
N LYS A 90 -13.79 -13.75 -0.53
CA LYS A 90 -15.03 -14.25 -1.12
C LYS A 90 -16.26 -13.46 -0.69
N LYS A 91 -16.34 -12.95 0.53
CA LYS A 91 -17.44 -12.04 0.93
C LYS A 91 -17.31 -10.68 0.25
N GLY A 92 -16.09 -10.19 0.08
CA GLY A 92 -15.79 -8.86 -0.43
C GLY A 92 -15.53 -8.75 -1.94
N HIS A 93 -15.46 -9.85 -2.70
CA HIS A 93 -15.08 -9.86 -4.12
C HIS A 93 -15.90 -8.90 -4.99
N LYS A 94 -17.17 -8.64 -4.63
CA LYS A 94 -18.04 -7.70 -5.33
C LYS A 94 -17.58 -6.25 -5.22
N LEU A 95 -16.92 -5.90 -4.10
CA LEU A 95 -16.32 -4.57 -3.87
C LEU A 95 -15.08 -4.37 -4.75
N MET A 96 -14.39 -5.46 -5.12
CA MET A 96 -13.26 -5.47 -6.03
C MET A 96 -13.65 -5.46 -7.52
N GLY A 97 -14.96 -5.37 -7.83
CA GLY A 97 -15.44 -5.44 -9.20
C GLY A 97 -15.48 -6.84 -9.80
N LEU A 98 -15.21 -7.89 -9.02
CA LEU A 98 -15.21 -9.29 -9.46
C LEU A 98 -16.62 -9.91 -9.51
N LYS A 99 -17.65 -9.11 -9.76
CA LYS A 99 -19.05 -9.58 -9.75
C LYS A 99 -19.27 -10.65 -10.82
N GLY A 100 -19.94 -11.74 -10.44
CA GLY A 100 -20.30 -12.84 -11.35
C GLY A 100 -19.20 -13.88 -11.57
N ARG A 101 -18.08 -13.79 -10.85
CA ARG A 101 -17.06 -14.85 -10.79
C ARG A 101 -17.57 -16.06 -10.03
N SER A 102 -17.19 -17.26 -10.49
CA SER A 102 -17.46 -18.50 -9.76
C SER A 102 -16.53 -18.65 -8.56
N ASP A 103 -16.86 -19.55 -7.64
CA ASP A 103 -16.01 -19.85 -6.49
C ASP A 103 -14.61 -20.35 -6.91
N LEU A 104 -14.53 -21.13 -7.99
CA LEU A 104 -13.26 -21.59 -8.56
C LEU A 104 -12.42 -20.43 -9.10
N ASP A 105 -13.04 -19.48 -9.82
CA ASP A 105 -12.32 -18.30 -10.32
C ASP A 105 -11.78 -17.45 -9.15
N LEU A 106 -12.58 -17.30 -8.08
CA LEU A 106 -12.16 -16.55 -6.90
C LEU A 106 -11.00 -17.22 -6.17
N GLU A 107 -11.00 -18.55 -6.09
CA GLU A 107 -9.90 -19.31 -5.50
C GLU A 107 -8.61 -19.15 -6.32
N GLU A 108 -8.69 -19.20 -7.65
CA GLU A 108 -7.54 -18.93 -8.52
C GLU A 108 -7.01 -17.50 -8.37
N GLU A 109 -7.88 -16.50 -8.29
CA GLU A 109 -7.45 -15.11 -8.06
C GLU A 109 -6.84 -14.93 -6.67
N PHE A 110 -7.41 -15.55 -5.64
CA PHE A 110 -6.85 -15.50 -4.30
C PHE A 110 -5.45 -16.12 -4.24
N ARG A 111 -5.23 -17.26 -4.90
CA ARG A 111 -3.92 -17.90 -4.97
C ARG A 111 -2.87 -17.07 -5.72
N LYS A 112 -3.29 -16.22 -6.67
CA LYS A 112 -2.37 -15.26 -7.32
C LYS A 112 -1.95 -14.14 -6.37
N MET A 113 -2.81 -13.78 -5.41
CA MET A 113 -2.51 -12.78 -4.38
C MET A 113 -1.68 -13.36 -3.23
N ASP A 114 -1.97 -14.61 -2.84
CA ASP A 114 -1.25 -15.37 -1.82
C ASP A 114 0.09 -15.89 -2.37
N GLY A 115 1.04 -14.97 -2.58
CA GLY A 115 2.32 -15.26 -3.24
C GLY A 115 3.23 -16.23 -2.48
N ASN A 116 2.97 -16.50 -1.20
CA ASN A 116 3.71 -17.46 -0.39
C ASN A 116 2.95 -18.77 -0.10
N ASP A 117 1.74 -18.94 -0.64
CA ASP A 117 0.85 -20.10 -0.44
C ASP A 117 0.57 -20.35 1.06
N GLY A 118 0.48 -19.27 1.84
CA GLY A 118 0.28 -19.28 3.30
C GLY A 118 -1.18 -19.41 3.72
N GLY A 119 -2.11 -19.36 2.76
CA GLY A 119 -3.56 -19.42 2.97
C GLY A 119 -4.19 -18.08 3.38
N VAL A 120 -3.40 -17.00 3.40
CA VAL A 120 -3.82 -15.64 3.76
C VAL A 120 -3.08 -14.64 2.90
N VAL A 121 -3.70 -13.49 2.61
CA VAL A 121 -3.06 -12.38 1.91
C VAL A 121 -2.74 -11.25 2.88
N LEU A 122 -1.48 -10.87 2.98
CA LEU A 122 -1.01 -9.69 3.70
C LEU A 122 -0.97 -8.49 2.75
N PHE A 123 -1.14 -7.28 3.28
CA PHE A 123 -0.91 -6.06 2.48
C PHE A 123 0.54 -5.95 1.97
N ASP A 124 1.43 -6.69 2.64
CA ASP A 124 2.85 -6.71 2.37
C ASP A 124 3.31 -7.82 1.40
N GLU A 125 2.40 -8.60 0.84
CA GLU A 125 2.74 -9.63 -0.14
C GLU A 125 2.86 -9.08 -1.56
#